data_AF-A0ABD3GEJ2-F1
#
_entry.id   AF-A0ABD3GEJ2-F1
#
_cell.length_a   1.000
_cell.length_b   1.000
_cell.length_c   1.000
_cell.angle_alpha   90.00
_cell.angle_beta   90.00
_cell.angle_gamma   90.00
#
_symmetry.space_group_name_H-M   'P 1'
#
loop_
_entity.id
_entity.type
_entity.pdbx_description
1 polymer ?
#
loop_
_entity_poly.entity_id
_entity_poly.type
_entity_poly.pdbx_seq_one_letter_code
_entity_poly.pdbx_strand_id
1 'polypeptide(L)'
;MTGGNQNPTSNTVGGYEAPMANIAKRWRELQGANNWAGLLSPLDLDLRREILRYGDFVHATGDTFPWEKKSRHPWACPLKKSELLSNTSDVVTGYEVTRYLYSHLRGRKDEIQEVNWIGYVAVTVDPEEIKRLGRRDIVVAWRGTVTDIEWEQDAVFSQIQPTSINGNPVPKDVLVSQGFWGAFADFDPAKAHSLGGALATCCAYQIAVASINKTPSGTIIPITAFTYASPRVGNIAFRERFKTLGVKVLRIASNQDIVPCLPVGDDDESNPIIDNVKMDVEQTAKKTPIRDVLGFLVHKLEDAILPDDYTHVGVTLALDFSKSPCLKQPGKWIDLNSVENLQRYHNLEGYLHLVNGIFGGAKGDLEKPFKPVVIRDLAPINKYSDLLADTYAKNVPENWWRLQRHTGLERNKDGFWEFPEVHGDITKPNPDFD
;
A
#
# COMPACT_ATOMS: atom_id res chain seq x y z
N MET A 1 10.82 -37.38 46.97
CA MET A 1 9.59 -36.57 47.04
C MET A 1 9.67 -35.53 45.95
N THR A 2 8.65 -35.52 45.11
CA THR A 2 8.51 -34.82 43.83
C THR A 2 8.34 -33.31 44.03
N GLY A 3 9.26 -32.51 43.52
CA GLY A 3 9.07 -31.06 43.33
C GLY A 3 8.97 -30.79 41.83
N GLY A 4 7.75 -30.56 41.34
CA GLY A 4 7.43 -30.40 39.93
C GLY A 4 8.02 -29.10 39.35
N ASN A 5 8.62 -29.24 38.16
CA ASN A 5 9.07 -28.16 37.32
C ASN A 5 7.84 -27.67 36.51
N GLN A 6 7.28 -26.50 36.84
CA GLN A 6 6.26 -25.85 36.00
C GLN A 6 6.93 -24.79 35.13
N ASN A 7 6.91 -25.04 33.82
CA ASN A 7 7.24 -24.07 32.78
C ASN A 7 6.31 -22.84 32.89
N PRO A 8 6.81 -21.60 32.81
CA PRO A 8 5.95 -20.43 32.68
C PRO A 8 5.44 -20.35 31.24
N THR A 9 4.27 -20.92 31.01
CA THR A 9 3.41 -20.54 29.89
C THR A 9 2.68 -19.26 30.27
N SER A 10 3.32 -18.11 30.08
CA SER A 10 2.65 -16.80 30.22
C SER A 10 2.95 -15.94 29.00
N ASN A 11 2.15 -16.14 27.95
CA ASN A 11 1.85 -15.08 26.99
C ASN A 11 1.14 -13.97 27.75
N THR A 12 1.82 -12.88 28.07
CA THR A 12 1.21 -11.57 28.32
C THR A 12 2.28 -10.49 28.47
N VAL A 13 2.58 -9.80 27.37
CA VAL A 13 2.85 -8.36 27.39
C VAL A 13 1.90 -7.77 26.35
N GLY A 14 0.93 -6.95 26.80
CA GLY A 14 -0.14 -6.40 25.99
C GLY A 14 -1.51 -6.96 26.38
N GLY A 15 -2.22 -6.25 27.26
CA GLY A 15 -3.53 -6.63 27.75
C GLY A 15 -4.59 -6.66 26.65
N TYR A 16 -5.28 -7.79 26.52
CA TYR A 16 -6.48 -7.95 25.70
C TYR A 16 -7.54 -8.69 26.53
N GLU A 17 -8.53 -7.96 27.04
CA GLU A 17 -9.84 -8.53 27.35
C GLU A 17 -10.81 -8.10 26.24
N ALA A 18 -10.79 -8.83 25.13
CA ALA A 18 -11.84 -8.84 24.13
C ALA A 18 -12.14 -10.31 23.79
N PRO A 19 -13.39 -10.70 23.50
CA PRO A 19 -13.70 -12.09 23.16
C PRO A 19 -12.79 -12.54 22.00
N MET A 20 -12.24 -13.75 22.11
CA MET A 20 -11.28 -14.28 21.13
C MET A 20 -11.80 -14.08 19.70
N ALA A 21 -11.02 -13.33 18.91
CA ALA A 21 -11.27 -13.08 17.50
C ALA A 21 -11.60 -14.40 16.78
N ASN A 22 -12.70 -14.45 16.02
CA ASN A 22 -13.12 -15.68 15.34
C ASN A 22 -12.73 -15.67 13.86
N ILE A 23 -11.52 -15.18 13.58
CA ILE A 23 -10.98 -15.00 12.23
C ILE A 23 -10.98 -16.34 11.48
N ALA A 24 -10.55 -17.43 12.13
CA ALA A 24 -10.52 -18.76 11.51
C ALA A 24 -11.88 -19.25 10.97
N LYS A 25 -13.01 -18.93 11.61
CA LYS A 25 -14.34 -19.34 11.11
C LYS A 25 -14.92 -18.34 10.10
N ARG A 26 -14.49 -17.09 10.16
CA ARG A 26 -15.03 -15.97 9.36
C ARG A 26 -14.12 -15.55 8.21
N TRP A 27 -12.96 -16.17 8.02
CA TRP A 27 -11.93 -15.63 7.12
C TRP A 27 -12.45 -15.37 5.71
N ARG A 28 -13.34 -16.21 5.16
CA ARG A 28 -13.92 -15.98 3.83
C ARG A 28 -14.74 -14.69 3.77
N GLU A 29 -15.52 -14.44 4.81
CA GLU A 29 -16.32 -13.22 4.98
C GLU A 29 -15.40 -11.99 5.08
N LEU A 30 -14.38 -12.07 5.93
CA LEU A 30 -13.37 -11.02 6.15
C LEU A 30 -12.51 -10.76 4.89
N GLN A 31 -12.37 -11.76 4.03
CA GLN A 31 -11.71 -11.68 2.72
C GLN A 31 -12.69 -11.31 1.58
N GLY A 32 -13.88 -10.81 1.91
CA GLY A 32 -14.79 -10.20 0.94
C GLY A 32 -15.64 -11.17 0.15
N ALA A 33 -15.86 -12.41 0.63
CA ALA A 33 -16.76 -13.37 -0.05
C ALA A 33 -18.12 -12.76 -0.39
N ASN A 34 -18.65 -11.90 0.49
CA ASN A 34 -19.87 -11.11 0.27
C ASN A 34 -19.61 -9.59 0.13
N ASN A 35 -18.48 -9.22 -0.48
CA ASN A 35 -18.09 -7.82 -0.72
C ASN A 35 -18.16 -6.95 0.55
N TRP A 36 -17.83 -7.53 1.71
CA TRP A 36 -17.88 -6.86 3.03
C TRP A 36 -19.23 -6.21 3.39
N ALA A 37 -20.34 -6.68 2.79
CA ALA A 37 -21.67 -6.20 3.10
C ALA A 37 -21.96 -6.34 4.61
N GLY A 38 -22.36 -5.25 5.26
CA GLY A 38 -22.62 -5.20 6.70
C GLY A 38 -21.38 -5.13 7.60
N LEU A 39 -20.16 -5.11 7.05
CA LEU A 39 -18.92 -5.09 7.82
C LEU A 39 -18.20 -3.74 7.85
N LEU A 40 -18.64 -2.75 7.07
CA LEU A 40 -17.95 -1.46 6.92
C LEU A 40 -18.58 -0.30 7.70
N SER A 41 -19.83 -0.46 8.17
CA SER A 41 -20.53 0.53 8.98
C SER A 41 -21.58 -0.16 9.88
N PRO A 42 -21.31 -0.30 11.20
CA PRO A 42 -20.01 -0.09 11.85
C PRO A 42 -18.92 -0.99 11.24
N LEU A 43 -17.67 -0.54 11.30
CA LEU A 43 -16.53 -1.34 10.86
C LEU A 43 -16.30 -2.49 11.86
N ASP A 44 -16.55 -3.71 11.39
CA ASP A 44 -16.39 -4.96 12.15
C ASP A 44 -14.97 -5.07 12.75
N LEU A 45 -14.89 -5.53 14.00
CA LEU A 45 -13.63 -5.54 14.76
C LEU A 45 -12.61 -6.52 14.18
N ASP A 46 -13.04 -7.70 13.70
CA ASP A 46 -12.13 -8.68 13.09
C ASP A 46 -11.68 -8.18 11.71
N LEU A 47 -12.58 -7.56 10.93
CA LEU A 47 -12.22 -6.95 9.66
C LEU A 47 -11.23 -5.81 9.86
N ARG A 48 -11.44 -4.94 10.85
CA ARG A 48 -10.51 -3.86 11.19
C ARG A 48 -9.12 -4.38 11.49
N ARG A 49 -9.02 -5.45 12.29
CA ARG A 49 -7.74 -6.10 12.61
C ARG A 49 -7.07 -6.66 11.37
N GLU A 50 -7.82 -7.29 10.47
CA GLU A 50 -7.26 -7.78 9.20
C GLU A 50 -6.82 -6.64 8.28
N ILE A 51 -7.58 -5.54 8.18
CA ILE A 51 -7.16 -4.35 7.43
C ILE A 51 -5.82 -3.85 7.99
N LEU A 52 -5.75 -3.53 9.28
CA LEU A 52 -4.52 -3.08 9.94
C LEU A 52 -3.34 -4.03 9.68
N ARG A 53 -3.55 -5.35 9.82
CA ARG A 53 -2.53 -6.38 9.59
C ARG A 53 -2.02 -6.38 8.14
N TYR A 54 -2.90 -6.28 7.15
CA TYR A 54 -2.47 -6.14 5.75
C TYR A 54 -1.78 -4.80 5.50
N GLY A 55 -2.17 -3.76 6.22
CA GLY A 55 -1.49 -2.46 6.24
C GLY A 55 -0.05 -2.55 6.76
N ASP A 56 0.18 -3.32 7.83
CA ASP A 56 1.51 -3.51 8.42
C ASP A 56 2.47 -4.23 7.44
N PHE A 57 1.98 -5.15 6.59
CA PHE A 57 2.81 -5.72 5.52
C PHE A 57 3.20 -4.69 4.45
N VAL A 58 2.30 -3.77 4.11
CA VAL A 58 2.61 -2.68 3.19
C VAL A 58 3.58 -1.70 3.84
N HIS A 59 3.38 -1.37 5.11
CA HIS A 59 4.27 -0.49 5.87
C HIS A 59 5.71 -1.00 5.92
N ALA A 60 5.92 -2.31 6.08
CA ALA A 60 7.25 -2.92 6.01
C ALA A 60 8.01 -2.59 4.72
N THR A 61 7.30 -2.36 3.60
CA THR A 61 7.93 -1.92 2.34
C THR A 61 8.41 -0.48 2.38
N GLY A 62 7.69 0.42 3.06
CA GLY A 62 8.11 1.81 3.26
C GLY A 62 9.30 1.91 4.21
N ASP A 63 9.24 1.19 5.33
CA ASP A 63 10.29 1.16 6.35
C ASP A 63 11.63 0.69 5.81
N THR A 64 11.61 -0.24 4.86
CA THR A 64 12.81 -0.86 4.30
C THR A 64 13.44 -0.04 3.18
N PHE A 65 12.77 0.98 2.67
CA PHE A 65 13.23 1.69 1.48
C PHE A 65 14.56 2.44 1.76
N PRO A 66 15.64 2.16 1.00
CA PRO A 66 16.91 2.87 1.15
C PRO A 66 16.76 4.30 0.63
N TRP A 67 16.84 5.28 1.52
CA TRP A 67 16.77 6.69 1.16
C TRP A 67 18.10 7.25 0.61
N GLU A 68 19.19 6.49 0.71
CA GLU A 68 20.54 6.96 0.40
C GLU A 68 20.97 6.60 -1.03
N LYS A 69 20.76 7.57 -1.94
CA LYS A 69 21.15 7.49 -3.36
C LYS A 69 22.65 7.32 -3.56
N LYS A 70 23.49 7.68 -2.59
CA LYS A 70 24.95 7.56 -2.67
C LYS A 70 25.48 6.21 -2.18
N SER A 71 24.61 5.31 -1.71
CA SER A 71 25.02 3.95 -1.37
C SER A 71 25.40 3.15 -2.63
N ARG A 72 26.17 2.07 -2.48
CA ARG A 72 26.58 1.21 -3.62
C ARG A 72 25.39 0.52 -4.32
N HIS A 73 24.26 0.37 -3.61
CA HIS A 73 23.05 -0.29 -4.11
C HIS A 73 21.81 0.52 -3.70
N PRO A 74 21.60 1.72 -4.28
CA PRO A 74 20.65 2.72 -3.80
C PRO A 74 19.19 2.32 -3.91
N TRP A 75 18.88 1.21 -4.59
CA TRP A 75 17.52 0.78 -4.85
C TRP A 75 17.21 -0.67 -4.45
N ALA A 76 18.17 -1.37 -3.85
CA ALA A 76 18.00 -2.73 -3.37
C ALA A 76 17.47 -2.76 -1.92
N CYS A 77 16.76 -3.82 -1.54
CA CYS A 77 16.42 -4.03 -0.14
C CYS A 77 17.71 -4.27 0.68
N PRO A 78 18.00 -3.46 1.72
CA PRO A 78 19.20 -3.63 2.53
C PRO A 78 19.09 -4.78 3.55
N LEU A 79 17.89 -5.34 3.75
CA LEU A 79 17.64 -6.41 4.72
C LEU A 79 17.58 -7.78 4.06
N LYS A 80 18.03 -8.82 4.76
CA LYS A 80 17.75 -10.21 4.33
C LYS A 80 16.26 -10.51 4.48
N LYS A 81 15.77 -11.49 3.71
CA LYS A 81 14.36 -11.92 3.78
C LYS A 81 13.93 -12.32 5.20
N SER A 82 14.81 -13.01 5.93
CA SER A 82 14.59 -13.42 7.33
C SER A 82 14.54 -12.27 8.33
N GLU A 83 15.05 -11.10 7.94
CA GLU A 83 15.18 -9.91 8.79
C GLU A 83 14.07 -8.88 8.50
N LEU A 84 13.47 -8.90 7.30
CA LEU A 84 12.51 -7.88 6.86
C LEU A 84 11.40 -7.64 7.89
N LEU A 85 10.59 -8.66 8.17
CA LEU A 85 9.41 -8.50 9.03
C LEU A 85 9.78 -8.33 10.51
N SER A 86 10.91 -8.87 10.96
CA SER A 86 11.36 -8.72 12.36
C SER A 86 11.98 -7.35 12.65
N ASN A 87 12.45 -6.62 11.62
CA ASN A 87 13.02 -5.29 11.76
C ASN A 87 12.03 -4.16 11.42
N THR A 88 10.90 -4.47 10.79
CA THR A 88 9.93 -3.46 10.34
C THR A 88 8.53 -3.63 10.91
N SER A 89 8.23 -4.78 11.53
CA SER A 89 6.97 -5.00 12.22
C SER A 89 7.17 -4.93 13.72
N ASP A 90 6.33 -4.14 14.39
CA ASP A 90 6.25 -4.11 15.86
C ASP A 90 5.62 -5.39 16.45
N VAL A 91 5.16 -6.32 15.60
CA VAL A 91 4.50 -7.56 15.99
C VAL A 91 5.11 -8.79 15.32
N VAL A 92 5.16 -9.89 16.06
CA VAL A 92 5.51 -11.20 15.49
C VAL A 92 4.39 -11.60 14.52
N THR A 93 4.73 -11.71 13.23
CA THR A 93 3.72 -11.93 12.18
C THR A 93 3.34 -13.40 12.00
N GLY A 94 4.27 -14.33 12.26
CA GLY A 94 4.10 -15.76 11.89
C GLY A 94 4.32 -16.05 10.39
N TYR A 95 4.84 -15.08 9.64
CA TYR A 95 5.11 -15.16 8.21
C TYR A 95 6.61 -15.27 7.91
N GLU A 96 6.95 -16.00 6.85
CA GLU A 96 8.27 -16.04 6.25
C GLU A 96 8.27 -15.32 4.91
N VAL A 97 9.24 -14.43 4.68
CA VAL A 97 9.45 -13.81 3.38
C VAL A 97 10.19 -14.79 2.47
N THR A 98 9.54 -15.20 1.40
CA THR A 98 10.05 -16.25 0.49
C THR A 98 10.72 -15.68 -0.76
N ARG A 99 10.24 -14.51 -1.24
CA ARG A 99 10.72 -13.87 -2.47
C ARG A 99 10.77 -12.36 -2.28
N TYR A 100 11.80 -11.73 -2.87
CA TYR A 100 11.79 -10.30 -3.16
C TYR A 100 11.39 -10.09 -4.60
N LEU A 101 10.68 -8.99 -4.84
CA LEU A 101 10.22 -8.57 -6.15
C LEU A 101 11.07 -7.38 -6.57
N TYR A 102 11.52 -7.38 -7.82
CA TYR A 102 12.40 -6.37 -8.36
C TYR A 102 11.92 -5.89 -9.73
N SER A 103 12.22 -4.64 -10.09
CA SER A 103 12.03 -4.04 -11.43
C SER A 103 13.37 -3.54 -11.99
N HIS A 104 13.56 -3.56 -13.30
CA HIS A 104 14.82 -3.15 -13.95
C HIS A 104 14.78 -1.72 -14.48
N LEU A 105 15.65 -0.82 -14.01
CA LEU A 105 15.84 0.51 -14.59
C LEU A 105 16.49 0.41 -15.97
N ARG A 106 15.71 0.68 -17.03
CA ARG A 106 16.29 1.01 -18.33
C ARG A 106 16.79 2.45 -18.28
N GLY A 107 18.07 2.61 -17.94
CA GLY A 107 18.79 3.85 -18.17
C GLY A 107 18.85 4.20 -19.66
N ARG A 108 19.13 5.46 -19.97
CA ARG A 108 19.57 5.84 -21.33
C ARG A 108 20.85 5.05 -21.64
N LYS A 109 20.97 4.61 -22.90
CA LYS A 109 22.08 3.81 -23.46
C LYS A 109 23.38 3.88 -22.64
N ASP A 110 23.81 2.69 -22.20
CA ASP A 110 25.18 2.31 -21.83
C ASP A 110 25.66 2.46 -20.38
N GLU A 111 24.77 2.69 -19.39
CA GLU A 111 25.14 2.64 -17.97
C GLU A 111 24.27 1.65 -17.15
N ILE A 112 24.90 1.05 -16.14
CA ILE A 112 24.51 -0.08 -15.26
C ILE A 112 22.99 -0.35 -15.11
N GLN A 113 22.58 -1.62 -15.26
CA GLN A 113 21.25 -2.13 -14.91
C GLN A 113 20.97 -1.94 -13.41
N GLU A 114 20.35 -0.83 -13.04
CA GLU A 114 19.91 -0.61 -11.66
C GLU A 114 18.62 -1.44 -11.40
N VAL A 115 18.62 -2.22 -10.32
CA VAL A 115 17.49 -3.09 -9.94
C VAL A 115 16.77 -2.45 -8.76
N ASN A 116 15.48 -2.14 -8.92
CA ASN A 116 14.63 -1.52 -7.92
C ASN A 116 13.85 -2.59 -7.15
N TRP A 117 14.00 -2.67 -5.84
CA TRP A 117 13.18 -3.53 -4.99
C TRP A 117 11.76 -2.99 -4.86
N ILE A 118 10.77 -3.68 -5.42
CA ILE A 118 9.38 -3.19 -5.52
C ILE A 118 8.40 -3.91 -4.60
N GLY A 119 8.87 -4.85 -3.79
CA GLY A 119 8.01 -5.58 -2.85
C GLY A 119 8.52 -6.98 -2.52
N TYR A 120 7.64 -7.79 -1.94
CA TYR A 120 7.99 -9.15 -1.50
C TYR A 120 6.78 -10.08 -1.47
N VAL A 121 7.06 -11.39 -1.42
CA VAL A 121 6.07 -12.44 -1.16
C VAL A 121 6.37 -13.07 0.19
N ALA A 122 5.37 -13.10 1.06
CA ALA A 122 5.43 -13.75 2.36
C ALA A 122 4.35 -14.82 2.52
N VAL A 123 4.63 -15.85 3.30
CA VAL A 123 3.70 -16.96 3.54
C VAL A 123 3.64 -17.27 5.04
N THR A 124 2.46 -17.53 5.57
CA THR A 124 2.32 -18.03 6.94
C THR A 124 3.02 -19.38 7.09
N VAL A 125 3.90 -19.50 8.09
CA VAL A 125 4.61 -20.74 8.41
C VAL A 125 4.43 -21.16 9.87
N ASP A 126 4.04 -20.26 10.76
CA ASP A 126 3.77 -20.56 12.16
C ASP A 126 2.44 -21.34 12.32
N PRO A 127 2.45 -22.55 12.91
CA PRO A 127 1.23 -23.33 13.16
C PRO A 127 0.15 -22.60 13.96
N GLU A 128 0.51 -21.78 14.94
CA GLU A 128 -0.49 -21.06 15.75
C GLU A 128 -1.12 -19.92 14.95
N GLU A 129 -0.35 -19.23 14.10
CA GLU A 129 -0.88 -18.20 13.20
C GLU A 129 -1.79 -18.81 12.12
N ILE A 130 -1.39 -19.94 11.53
CA ILE A 130 -2.22 -20.69 10.57
C ILE A 130 -3.54 -21.10 11.21
N LYS A 131 -3.50 -21.57 12.47
CA LYS A 131 -4.69 -21.94 13.24
C LYS A 131 -5.57 -20.71 13.55
N ARG A 132 -4.98 -19.58 13.93
CA ARG A 132 -5.69 -18.31 14.19
C ARG A 132 -6.39 -17.78 12.94
N LEU A 133 -5.73 -17.87 11.79
CA LEU A 133 -6.25 -17.45 10.49
C LEU A 133 -7.22 -18.46 9.86
N GLY A 134 -7.19 -19.72 10.31
CA GLY A 134 -7.97 -20.83 9.75
C GLY A 134 -7.55 -21.25 8.33
N ARG A 135 -6.38 -20.78 7.88
CA ARG A 135 -5.87 -20.97 6.51
C ARG A 135 -4.36 -20.71 6.48
N ARG A 136 -3.69 -21.26 5.47
CA ARG A 136 -2.37 -20.78 5.08
C ARG A 136 -2.55 -19.58 4.16
N ASP A 137 -1.97 -18.45 4.52
CA ASP A 137 -2.15 -17.17 3.83
C ASP A 137 -0.87 -16.82 3.07
N ILE A 138 -1.01 -16.39 1.82
CA ILE A 138 0.08 -15.92 0.96
C ILE A 138 -0.14 -14.43 0.73
N VAL A 139 0.83 -13.62 1.12
CA VAL A 139 0.81 -12.17 0.99
C VAL A 139 1.79 -11.75 -0.10
N VAL A 140 1.31 -10.94 -1.04
CA VAL A 140 2.16 -10.21 -1.99
C VAL A 140 2.07 -8.74 -1.61
N ALA A 141 3.14 -8.21 -1.02
CA ALA A 141 3.20 -6.82 -0.58
C ALA A 141 3.96 -6.00 -1.60
N TRP A 142 3.30 -5.00 -2.17
CA TRP A 142 3.86 -4.09 -3.16
C TRP A 142 4.25 -2.77 -2.51
N ARG A 143 5.44 -2.29 -2.85
CA ARG A 143 5.97 -1.02 -2.36
C ARG A 143 5.24 0.16 -2.99
N GLY A 144 4.87 1.14 -2.17
CA GLY A 144 4.36 2.45 -2.61
C GLY A 144 5.46 3.42 -3.06
N THR A 145 5.08 4.65 -3.43
CA THR A 145 6.04 5.73 -3.70
C THR A 145 6.67 6.21 -2.41
N VAL A 146 7.97 6.48 -2.50
CA VAL A 146 8.74 7.01 -1.39
C VAL A 146 9.63 8.20 -1.82
N THR A 147 9.94 8.39 -3.11
CA THR A 147 10.82 9.49 -3.59
C THR A 147 10.08 10.70 -4.18
N ASP A 148 10.53 11.90 -3.80
CA ASP A 148 9.89 13.23 -3.96
C ASP A 148 9.83 13.86 -5.37
N ILE A 149 10.22 13.19 -6.46
CA ILE A 149 10.23 13.83 -7.79
C ILE A 149 9.80 12.78 -8.83
N GLU A 150 8.91 13.18 -9.75
CA GLU A 150 8.51 12.53 -11.03
C GLU A 150 7.00 12.39 -11.31
N TRP A 151 6.11 13.02 -10.52
CA TRP A 151 4.74 13.28 -10.98
C TRP A 151 4.70 14.00 -12.36
N GLU A 152 5.79 14.70 -12.70
CA GLU A 152 6.01 15.45 -13.93
C GLU A 152 6.18 14.57 -15.19
N GLN A 153 6.63 13.31 -15.09
CA GLN A 153 6.91 12.45 -16.26
C GLN A 153 5.96 11.25 -16.40
N ASP A 154 5.27 10.84 -15.33
CA ASP A 154 4.68 9.47 -15.21
C ASP A 154 3.16 9.33 -15.26
N ALA A 155 2.41 10.43 -15.44
CA ALA A 155 0.95 10.39 -15.62
C ALA A 155 0.56 9.87 -17.02
N VAL A 156 1.00 8.65 -17.37
CA VAL A 156 0.59 7.95 -18.59
C VAL A 156 -0.77 7.29 -18.32
N PHE A 157 -1.81 8.11 -18.47
CA PHE A 157 -3.21 7.72 -18.32
C PHE A 157 -3.84 7.24 -19.63
N SER A 158 -3.04 7.06 -20.67
CA SER A 158 -3.48 6.28 -21.82
C SER A 158 -3.79 4.85 -21.38
N GLN A 159 -4.85 4.30 -21.95
CA GLN A 159 -5.26 2.94 -21.67
C GLN A 159 -4.74 1.97 -22.74
N ILE A 160 -4.34 0.77 -22.31
CA ILE A 160 -3.94 -0.35 -23.18
C ILE A 160 -4.73 -1.61 -22.81
N GLN A 161 -4.80 -2.56 -23.74
CA GLN A 161 -5.31 -3.89 -23.43
C GLN A 161 -4.26 -4.67 -22.60
N PRO A 162 -4.60 -5.18 -21.41
CA PRO A 162 -3.67 -6.00 -20.63
C PRO A 162 -3.50 -7.39 -21.25
N THR A 163 -2.35 -8.02 -20.98
CA THR A 163 -1.99 -9.36 -21.48
C THR A 163 -2.02 -10.39 -20.36
N SER A 164 -2.31 -11.66 -20.67
CA SER A 164 -2.19 -12.75 -19.70
C SER A 164 -0.84 -13.44 -19.82
N ILE A 165 -0.14 -13.66 -18.70
CA ILE A 165 1.15 -14.37 -18.67
C ILE A 165 1.08 -15.81 -19.22
N ASN A 166 -0.10 -16.43 -19.19
CA ASN A 166 -0.34 -17.76 -19.76
C ASN A 166 -1.05 -17.71 -21.12
N GLY A 167 -1.16 -16.53 -21.73
CA GLY A 167 -1.84 -16.34 -23.02
C GLY A 167 -3.37 -16.49 -22.98
N ASN A 168 -3.99 -16.58 -21.79
CA ASN A 168 -5.44 -16.64 -21.68
C ASN A 168 -6.08 -15.37 -22.28
N PRO A 169 -7.20 -15.51 -23.03
CA PRO A 169 -7.80 -14.40 -23.74
C PRO A 169 -8.33 -13.33 -22.78
N VAL A 170 -7.95 -12.09 -23.06
CA VAL A 170 -8.49 -10.88 -22.43
C VAL A 170 -9.47 -10.24 -23.41
N PRO A 171 -10.71 -9.91 -23.00
CA PRO A 171 -11.65 -9.18 -23.85
C PRO A 171 -11.06 -7.86 -24.36
N LYS A 172 -11.41 -7.45 -25.59
CA LYS A 172 -10.81 -6.29 -26.27
C LYS A 172 -11.17 -4.95 -25.64
N ASP A 173 -12.31 -4.90 -24.99
CA ASP A 173 -12.85 -3.74 -24.30
C ASP A 173 -12.26 -3.56 -22.90
N VAL A 174 -11.57 -4.56 -22.35
CA VAL A 174 -10.89 -4.45 -21.06
C VAL A 174 -9.60 -3.66 -21.23
N LEU A 175 -9.54 -2.46 -20.63
CA LEU A 175 -8.39 -1.58 -20.72
C LEU A 175 -7.88 -1.16 -19.34
N VAL A 176 -6.57 -0.96 -19.24
CA VAL A 176 -5.84 -0.55 -18.03
C VAL A 176 -4.86 0.58 -18.34
N SER A 177 -4.47 1.37 -17.35
CA SER A 177 -3.39 2.35 -17.49
C SER A 177 -2.13 1.70 -18.04
N GLN A 178 -1.61 2.28 -19.12
CA GLN A 178 -0.34 1.89 -19.72
C GLN A 178 0.83 2.08 -18.74
N GLY A 179 0.80 3.16 -17.95
CA GLY A 179 1.81 3.38 -16.91
C GLY A 179 1.82 2.24 -15.90
N PHE A 180 0.64 1.96 -15.30
CA PHE A 180 0.53 0.97 -14.23
C PHE A 180 0.74 -0.47 -14.72
N TRP A 181 0.23 -0.79 -15.90
CA TRP A 181 0.42 -2.12 -16.48
C TRP A 181 1.85 -2.32 -16.98
N GLY A 182 2.46 -1.32 -17.62
CA GLY A 182 3.85 -1.40 -18.08
C GLY A 182 4.84 -1.56 -16.92
N ALA A 183 4.59 -0.87 -15.81
CA ALA A 183 5.36 -1.06 -14.58
C ALA A 183 5.21 -2.46 -13.96
N PHE A 184 4.00 -3.04 -14.06
CA PHE A 184 3.71 -4.37 -13.52
C PHE A 184 4.21 -5.52 -14.43
N ALA A 185 3.91 -5.44 -15.72
CA ALA A 185 4.06 -6.54 -16.69
C ALA A 185 5.32 -6.41 -17.56
N ASP A 186 5.68 -5.19 -17.98
CA ASP A 186 6.84 -4.93 -18.84
C ASP A 186 8.08 -4.53 -18.03
N PHE A 187 7.97 -4.47 -16.70
CA PHE A 187 9.02 -4.10 -15.74
C PHE A 187 9.77 -2.81 -16.16
N ASP A 188 9.02 -1.83 -16.65
CA ASP A 188 9.55 -0.51 -17.02
C ASP A 188 9.39 0.47 -15.85
N PRO A 189 10.44 0.71 -15.06
CA PRO A 189 10.37 1.56 -13.89
C PRO A 189 10.25 3.03 -14.23
N ALA A 190 10.57 3.48 -15.45
CA ALA A 190 10.21 4.82 -15.90
C ALA A 190 8.68 5.03 -16.00
N LYS A 191 7.89 4.00 -15.66
CA LYS A 191 6.43 4.01 -15.56
C LYS A 191 5.93 3.59 -14.17
N ALA A 192 6.82 3.30 -13.22
CA ALA A 192 6.51 2.59 -11.97
C ALA A 192 6.37 3.47 -10.72
N HIS A 193 5.80 4.66 -10.86
CA HIS A 193 5.71 5.64 -9.79
C HIS A 193 4.25 5.78 -9.30
N SER A 194 4.05 5.73 -7.98
CA SER A 194 2.77 5.79 -7.20
C SER A 194 1.88 4.55 -7.28
N LEU A 195 2.48 3.40 -6.96
CA LEU A 195 1.99 2.15 -7.54
C LEU A 195 1.61 1.01 -6.59
N GLY A 196 1.91 1.04 -5.29
CA GLY A 196 1.65 -0.13 -4.43
C GLY A 196 0.22 -0.68 -4.54
N GLY A 197 -0.79 0.19 -4.45
CA GLY A 197 -2.20 -0.17 -4.64
C GLY A 197 -2.57 -0.54 -6.08
N ALA A 198 -2.00 0.14 -7.07
CA ALA A 198 -2.22 -0.15 -8.50
C ALA A 198 -1.58 -1.48 -8.91
N LEU A 199 -0.33 -1.75 -8.52
CA LEU A 199 0.38 -3.03 -8.68
C LEU A 199 -0.38 -4.16 -8.00
N ALA A 200 -0.87 -3.95 -6.78
CA ALA A 200 -1.68 -4.96 -6.10
C ALA A 200 -2.92 -5.31 -6.93
N THR A 201 -3.57 -4.31 -7.53
CA THR A 201 -4.72 -4.49 -8.42
C THR A 201 -4.33 -5.22 -9.71
N CYS A 202 -3.28 -4.76 -10.42
CA CYS A 202 -2.76 -5.43 -11.63
C CYS A 202 -2.35 -6.88 -11.36
N CYS A 203 -1.67 -7.13 -10.23
CA CYS A 203 -1.24 -8.45 -9.79
C CYS A 203 -2.44 -9.37 -9.52
N ALA A 204 -3.43 -8.90 -8.77
CA ALA A 204 -4.64 -9.67 -8.49
C ALA A 204 -5.40 -10.03 -9.78
N TYR A 205 -5.51 -9.08 -10.72
CA TYR A 205 -6.07 -9.33 -12.05
C TYR A 205 -5.28 -10.40 -12.79
N GLN A 206 -3.96 -10.28 -12.83
CA GLN A 206 -3.09 -11.18 -13.59
C GLN A 206 -3.13 -12.61 -13.07
N ILE A 207 -3.09 -12.78 -11.75
CA ILE A 207 -3.23 -14.09 -11.11
C ILE A 207 -4.55 -14.75 -11.52
N ALA A 208 -5.64 -13.99 -11.51
CA ALA A 208 -6.97 -14.49 -11.83
C ALA A 208 -7.14 -14.82 -13.32
N VAL A 209 -6.74 -13.91 -14.21
CA VAL A 209 -6.82 -14.10 -15.66
C VAL A 209 -5.93 -15.25 -16.11
N ALA A 210 -4.72 -15.36 -15.58
CA ALA A 210 -3.81 -16.46 -15.86
C ALA A 210 -4.26 -17.79 -15.23
N SER A 211 -5.26 -17.75 -14.33
CA SER A 211 -5.79 -18.90 -13.62
C SER A 211 -4.73 -19.67 -12.81
N ILE A 212 -3.75 -18.96 -12.26
CA ILE A 212 -2.64 -19.55 -11.49
C ILE A 212 -2.96 -19.66 -9.98
N ASN A 213 -4.13 -19.20 -9.54
CA ASN A 213 -4.65 -19.38 -8.18
C ASN A 213 -5.36 -20.74 -8.01
N LYS A 214 -4.73 -21.84 -8.43
CA LYS A 214 -5.31 -23.18 -8.34
C LYS A 214 -4.36 -24.13 -7.64
N THR A 215 -4.88 -24.97 -6.76
CA THR A 215 -4.13 -26.10 -6.20
C THR A 215 -3.90 -27.17 -7.28
N PRO A 216 -2.98 -28.13 -7.06
CA PRO A 216 -2.84 -29.30 -7.95
C PRO A 216 -4.14 -30.10 -8.13
N SER A 217 -5.05 -30.06 -7.13
CA SER A 217 -6.38 -30.67 -7.20
C SER A 217 -7.42 -29.82 -7.94
N GLY A 218 -7.03 -28.67 -8.50
CA GLY A 218 -7.91 -27.76 -9.23
C GLY A 218 -8.79 -26.86 -8.35
N THR A 219 -8.57 -26.87 -7.03
CA THR A 219 -9.32 -25.98 -6.11
C THR A 219 -8.87 -24.54 -6.33
N ILE A 220 -9.83 -23.66 -6.58
CA ILE A 220 -9.57 -22.22 -6.75
C ILE A 220 -9.30 -21.59 -5.39
N ILE A 221 -8.15 -20.92 -5.28
CA ILE A 221 -7.73 -20.15 -4.11
C ILE A 221 -8.30 -18.73 -4.27
N PRO A 222 -9.07 -18.20 -3.30
CA PRO A 222 -9.58 -16.83 -3.37
C PRO A 222 -8.46 -15.79 -3.48
N ILE A 223 -8.70 -14.74 -4.26
CA ILE A 223 -7.77 -13.61 -4.42
C ILE A 223 -8.45 -12.37 -3.82
N THR A 224 -7.77 -11.76 -2.86
CA THR A 224 -8.23 -10.54 -2.20
C THR A 224 -7.10 -9.51 -2.19
N ALA A 225 -7.37 -8.29 -2.62
CA ALA A 225 -6.47 -7.16 -2.49
C ALA A 225 -7.01 -6.16 -1.46
N PHE A 226 -6.20 -5.85 -0.46
CA PHE A 226 -6.41 -4.68 0.41
C PHE A 226 -5.50 -3.57 -0.10
N THR A 227 -6.09 -2.52 -0.65
CA THR A 227 -5.32 -1.43 -1.24
C THR A 227 -5.51 -0.15 -0.45
N TYR A 228 -4.41 0.56 -0.22
CA TYR A 228 -4.39 1.84 0.49
C TYR A 228 -4.09 2.94 -0.50
N ALA A 229 -4.87 4.02 -0.44
CA ALA A 229 -4.65 5.21 -1.25
C ALA A 229 -4.53 4.93 -2.76
N SER A 230 -5.21 3.89 -3.25
CA SER A 230 -4.99 3.36 -4.60
C SER A 230 -5.66 4.21 -5.68
N PRO A 231 -4.95 4.58 -6.76
CA PRO A 231 -5.56 5.21 -7.94
C PRO A 231 -6.50 4.24 -8.67
N ARG A 232 -7.30 4.77 -9.62
CA ARG A 232 -8.05 3.98 -10.61
C ARG A 232 -7.08 3.32 -11.58
N VAL A 233 -7.32 2.06 -11.93
CA VAL A 233 -6.37 1.27 -12.73
C VAL A 233 -6.84 1.01 -14.16
N GLY A 234 -8.14 0.92 -14.39
CA GLY A 234 -8.68 0.60 -15.70
C GLY A 234 -10.12 1.04 -15.86
N ASN A 235 -10.69 0.68 -17.00
CA ASN A 235 -12.01 1.13 -17.41
C ASN A 235 -13.18 0.29 -16.83
N ILE A 236 -14.41 0.62 -17.20
CA ILE A 236 -15.62 -0.10 -16.74
C ILE A 236 -15.56 -1.59 -17.08
N ALA A 237 -15.12 -1.95 -18.29
CA ALA A 237 -14.97 -3.36 -18.67
C ALA A 237 -13.95 -4.10 -17.79
N PHE A 238 -12.84 -3.45 -17.40
CA PHE A 238 -11.90 -3.99 -16.43
C PHE A 238 -12.54 -4.25 -15.06
N ARG A 239 -13.36 -3.31 -14.56
CA ARG A 239 -14.13 -3.50 -13.32
C ARG A 239 -15.10 -4.68 -13.40
N GLU A 240 -15.86 -4.78 -14.48
CA GLU A 240 -16.80 -5.90 -14.65
C GLU A 240 -16.04 -7.23 -14.78
N ARG A 241 -14.87 -7.22 -15.43
CA ARG A 241 -14.00 -8.40 -15.53
C ARG A 241 -13.47 -8.85 -14.16
N PHE A 242 -13.14 -7.94 -13.24
CA PHE A 242 -12.80 -8.29 -11.86
C PHE A 242 -13.92 -9.07 -11.16
N LYS A 243 -15.17 -8.62 -11.34
CA LYS A 243 -16.35 -9.28 -10.76
C LYS A 243 -16.52 -10.69 -11.31
N THR A 244 -16.39 -10.88 -12.63
CA THR A 244 -16.54 -12.21 -13.24
C THR A 244 -15.41 -13.18 -12.90
N LEU A 245 -14.20 -12.67 -12.66
CA LEU A 245 -13.06 -13.46 -12.18
C LEU A 245 -13.13 -13.81 -10.68
N GLY A 246 -14.08 -13.24 -9.94
CA GLY A 246 -14.26 -13.50 -8.51
C GLY A 246 -13.20 -12.85 -7.61
N VAL A 247 -12.43 -11.88 -8.13
CA VAL A 247 -11.41 -11.17 -7.36
C VAL A 247 -12.09 -10.16 -6.43
N LYS A 248 -11.63 -10.10 -5.18
CA LYS A 248 -12.15 -9.16 -4.18
C LYS A 248 -11.14 -8.04 -3.95
N VAL A 249 -11.61 -6.80 -3.92
CA VAL A 249 -10.76 -5.64 -3.64
C VAL A 249 -11.45 -4.78 -2.60
N LEU A 250 -10.81 -4.56 -1.45
CA LEU A 250 -11.20 -3.57 -0.46
C LEU A 250 -10.25 -2.39 -0.58
N ARG A 251 -10.76 -1.25 -1.02
CA ARG A 251 -10.00 -0.01 -1.15
C ARG A 251 -10.17 0.82 0.11
N ILE A 252 -9.10 1.13 0.79
CA ILE A 252 -9.06 2.09 1.88
C ILE A 252 -8.61 3.41 1.24
N ALA A 253 -9.52 4.38 1.18
CA ALA A 253 -9.33 5.66 0.51
C ALA A 253 -9.74 6.81 1.43
N SER A 254 -9.12 7.98 1.29
CA SER A 254 -9.41 9.15 2.13
C SER A 254 -9.87 10.34 1.31
N ASN A 255 -10.76 11.16 1.89
CA ASN A 255 -11.30 12.36 1.23
C ASN A 255 -10.26 13.47 1.02
N GLN A 256 -9.16 13.45 1.78
CA GLN A 256 -8.09 14.44 1.72
C GLN A 256 -6.91 14.00 0.84
N ASP A 257 -6.98 12.79 0.29
CA ASP A 257 -5.94 12.22 -0.56
C ASP A 257 -6.39 12.28 -2.02
N ILE A 258 -5.61 12.96 -2.85
CA ILE A 258 -5.91 13.09 -4.27
C ILE A 258 -5.62 11.82 -5.07
N VAL A 259 -4.71 10.94 -4.61
CA VAL A 259 -4.27 9.79 -5.41
C VAL A 259 -5.42 8.84 -5.75
N PRO A 260 -6.31 8.47 -4.82
CA PRO A 260 -7.52 7.71 -5.16
C PRO A 260 -8.41 8.37 -6.20
N CYS A 261 -8.32 9.69 -6.38
CA CYS A 261 -9.16 10.42 -7.33
C CYS A 261 -8.61 10.40 -8.76
N LEU A 262 -7.46 9.75 -8.99
CA LEU A 262 -6.73 9.75 -10.25
C LEU A 262 -6.58 8.33 -10.85
N PRO A 263 -6.50 8.18 -12.17
CA PRO A 263 -6.97 9.17 -13.17
C PRO A 263 -8.44 9.51 -12.93
N VAL A 264 -8.88 10.69 -13.34
CA VAL A 264 -10.29 11.09 -13.17
C VAL A 264 -11.17 10.16 -14.00
N GLY A 265 -12.33 9.79 -13.45
CA GLY A 265 -13.28 8.93 -14.16
C GLY A 265 -14.61 8.86 -13.44
N ASP A 266 -15.52 8.06 -14.00
CA ASP A 266 -16.89 7.92 -13.52
C ASP A 266 -16.95 6.88 -12.40
N ASP A 267 -17.08 7.34 -11.15
CA ASP A 267 -17.42 6.43 -10.06
C ASP A 267 -18.92 6.40 -9.79
N ASP A 268 -19.30 5.21 -9.31
CA ASP A 268 -20.55 4.86 -8.65
C ASP A 268 -20.92 5.84 -7.51
N GLU A 269 -22.23 6.09 -7.34
CA GLU A 269 -22.83 6.95 -6.30
C GLU A 269 -22.41 6.55 -4.85
N SER A 270 -21.78 5.40 -4.69
CA SER A 270 -21.17 4.92 -3.44
C SER A 270 -19.92 5.72 -3.01
N ASN A 271 -19.30 6.49 -3.90
CA ASN A 271 -18.10 7.29 -3.64
C ASN A 271 -18.35 8.81 -3.69
N PRO A 272 -18.65 9.50 -2.57
CA PRO A 272 -18.94 10.95 -2.55
C PRO A 272 -17.69 11.83 -2.79
N ILE A 273 -16.54 11.22 -3.10
CA ILE A 273 -15.21 11.86 -3.11
C ILE A 273 -14.99 12.74 -4.35
N ILE A 274 -15.81 12.60 -5.40
CA ILE A 274 -15.59 13.26 -6.70
C ILE A 274 -15.90 14.78 -6.71
N ASP A 275 -16.75 15.29 -5.82
CA ASP A 275 -17.24 16.67 -5.93
C ASP A 275 -16.22 17.75 -5.55
N ASN A 276 -15.18 17.43 -4.77
CA ASN A 276 -14.21 18.43 -4.30
C ASN A 276 -12.96 18.52 -5.18
N VAL A 277 -12.46 17.39 -5.72
CA VAL A 277 -11.15 17.36 -6.39
C VAL A 277 -11.15 18.16 -7.71
N LYS A 278 -12.19 18.01 -8.54
CA LYS A 278 -12.27 18.75 -9.82
C LYS A 278 -12.25 20.26 -9.57
N MET A 279 -13.07 20.73 -8.63
CA MET A 279 -13.15 22.14 -8.28
C MET A 279 -11.85 22.64 -7.63
N ASP A 280 -11.22 21.84 -6.78
CA ASP A 280 -9.95 22.17 -6.13
C ASP A 280 -8.79 22.28 -7.13
N VAL A 281 -8.70 21.34 -8.07
CA VAL A 281 -7.73 21.34 -9.18
C VAL A 281 -7.97 22.56 -10.07
N GLU A 282 -9.21 22.81 -10.53
CA GLU A 282 -9.52 23.96 -11.38
C GLU A 282 -9.22 25.30 -10.68
N GLN A 283 -9.57 25.46 -9.41
CA GLN A 283 -9.31 26.70 -8.67
C GLN A 283 -7.81 26.91 -8.41
N THR A 284 -7.06 25.82 -8.18
CA THR A 284 -5.61 25.88 -7.98
C THR A 284 -4.89 26.13 -9.31
N ALA A 285 -5.28 25.47 -10.40
CA ALA A 285 -4.69 25.65 -11.74
C ALA A 285 -4.77 27.11 -12.20
N LYS A 286 -5.94 27.74 -12.02
CA LYS A 286 -6.17 29.16 -12.32
C LYS A 286 -5.24 30.11 -11.56
N LYS A 287 -4.70 29.71 -10.41
CA LYS A 287 -3.86 30.54 -9.52
C LYS A 287 -2.38 30.22 -9.59
N THR A 288 -2.01 29.03 -10.08
CA THR A 288 -0.64 28.51 -10.03
C THR A 288 -0.03 28.53 -11.43
N PRO A 289 0.85 29.48 -11.78
CA PRO A 289 1.48 29.51 -13.09
C PRO A 289 2.30 28.25 -13.37
N ILE A 290 2.36 27.80 -14.63
CA ILE A 290 3.27 26.73 -15.08
C ILE A 290 4.71 27.26 -15.09
N ARG A 291 5.32 27.39 -13.91
CA ARG A 291 6.70 27.84 -13.73
C ARG A 291 7.55 26.85 -12.94
N ASP A 292 6.92 26.11 -12.03
CA ASP A 292 7.56 25.11 -11.17
C ASP A 292 6.81 23.77 -11.23
N VAL A 293 7.43 22.70 -10.69
CA VAL A 293 6.92 21.31 -10.68
C VAL A 293 5.46 21.21 -10.20
N LEU A 294 5.09 22.03 -9.22
CA LEU A 294 3.73 22.08 -8.68
C LEU A 294 2.72 22.62 -9.71
N GLY A 295 3.07 23.71 -10.41
CA GLY A 295 2.22 24.28 -11.46
C GLY A 295 2.02 23.31 -12.61
N PHE A 296 3.09 22.60 -13.01
CA PHE A 296 3.01 21.55 -14.01
C PHE A 296 2.08 20.40 -13.56
N LEU A 297 2.23 19.92 -12.33
CA LEU A 297 1.40 18.84 -11.78
C LEU A 297 -0.08 19.21 -11.77
N VAL A 298 -0.41 20.40 -11.28
CA VAL A 298 -1.79 20.88 -11.22
C VAL A 298 -2.43 20.98 -12.61
N HIS A 299 -1.68 21.42 -13.63
CA HIS A 299 -2.18 21.46 -15.01
C HIS A 299 -2.30 20.08 -15.64
N LYS A 300 -1.40 19.12 -15.33
CA LYS A 300 -1.59 17.73 -15.75
C LYS A 300 -2.80 17.08 -15.10
N LEU A 301 -3.09 17.40 -13.84
CA LEU A 301 -4.30 16.94 -13.18
C LEU A 301 -5.55 17.52 -13.85
N GLU A 302 -5.48 18.78 -14.32
CA GLU A 302 -6.53 19.40 -15.13
C GLU A 302 -6.69 18.70 -16.49
N ASP A 303 -5.59 18.41 -17.20
CA ASP A 303 -5.63 17.67 -18.48
C ASP A 303 -6.15 16.23 -18.30
N ALA A 304 -5.82 15.57 -17.18
CA ALA A 304 -6.29 14.24 -16.81
C ALA A 304 -7.79 14.18 -16.50
N ILE A 305 -8.51 15.31 -16.52
CA ILE A 305 -9.97 15.39 -16.39
C ILE A 305 -10.68 14.94 -17.69
N LEU A 306 -9.98 14.77 -18.82
CA LEU A 306 -10.56 14.39 -20.11
C LEU A 306 -9.62 13.45 -20.92
N PRO A 307 -10.05 12.40 -21.64
CA PRO A 307 -11.12 11.41 -21.42
C PRO A 307 -10.61 9.94 -21.51
N ASP A 308 -11.12 9.06 -20.64
CA ASP A 308 -11.39 7.63 -20.81
C ASP A 308 -12.06 7.17 -19.49
N ASP A 309 -13.10 6.33 -19.53
CA ASP A 309 -13.94 5.98 -18.37
C ASP A 309 -13.21 5.10 -17.34
N TYR A 310 -12.16 5.62 -16.69
CA TYR A 310 -11.52 4.99 -15.55
C TYR A 310 -12.56 4.81 -14.44
N THR A 311 -12.54 3.64 -13.81
CA THR A 311 -13.37 3.38 -12.62
C THR A 311 -12.55 2.63 -11.60
N HIS A 312 -12.94 2.77 -10.33
CA HIS A 312 -12.46 1.86 -9.31
C HIS A 312 -13.02 0.46 -9.45
N VAL A 313 -12.26 -0.51 -8.93
CA VAL A 313 -12.69 -1.90 -8.74
C VAL A 313 -12.87 -2.19 -7.24
N GLY A 314 -13.83 -3.04 -6.91
CA GLY A 314 -14.08 -3.45 -5.53
C GLY A 314 -14.95 -2.50 -4.71
N VAL A 315 -14.82 -2.58 -3.39
CA VAL A 315 -15.60 -1.84 -2.39
C VAL A 315 -14.69 -0.85 -1.67
N THR A 316 -15.20 0.33 -1.33
CA THR A 316 -14.43 1.37 -0.65
C THR A 316 -14.79 1.49 0.83
N LEU A 317 -13.77 1.43 1.70
CA LEU A 317 -13.81 1.97 3.05
C LEU A 317 -13.26 3.40 3.00
N ALA A 318 -14.17 4.38 3.00
CA ALA A 318 -13.81 5.79 2.95
C ALA A 318 -13.41 6.30 4.35
N LEU A 319 -12.28 7.00 4.42
CA LEU A 319 -11.70 7.61 5.60
C LEU A 319 -11.80 9.14 5.53
N ASP A 320 -11.67 9.77 6.70
CA ASP A 320 -11.68 11.22 6.83
C ASP A 320 -10.68 11.63 7.92
N PHE A 321 -9.61 12.32 7.52
CA PHE A 321 -8.54 12.76 8.42
C PHE A 321 -9.03 13.70 9.52
N SER A 322 -10.13 14.44 9.29
CA SER A 322 -10.70 15.34 10.30
C SER A 322 -11.26 14.62 11.53
N LYS A 323 -11.47 13.29 11.46
CA LYS A 323 -12.06 12.52 12.56
C LYS A 323 -11.14 12.34 13.75
N SER A 324 -9.82 12.32 13.53
CA SER A 324 -8.88 12.08 14.60
C SER A 324 -8.34 13.41 15.15
N PRO A 325 -8.49 13.69 16.46
CA PRO A 325 -7.86 14.85 17.08
C PRO A 325 -6.33 14.74 17.11
N CYS A 326 -5.77 13.54 16.95
CA CYS A 326 -4.32 13.31 16.92
C CYS A 326 -3.65 13.75 15.62
N LEU A 327 -4.43 14.06 14.58
CA LEU A 327 -3.91 14.43 13.25
C LEU A 327 -4.09 15.93 13.01
N LYS A 328 -3.21 16.52 12.21
CA LYS A 328 -3.41 17.87 11.69
C LYS A 328 -4.73 17.93 10.94
N GLN A 329 -5.52 18.95 11.28
CA GLN A 329 -6.86 19.10 10.73
C GLN A 329 -6.77 19.55 9.27
N PRO A 330 -7.44 18.84 8.35
CA PRO A 330 -7.43 19.24 6.96
C PRO A 330 -8.22 20.52 6.73
N GLY A 331 -7.80 21.25 5.68
CA GLY A 331 -8.57 22.36 5.15
C GLY A 331 -9.90 21.91 4.55
N LYS A 332 -10.72 22.87 4.16
CA LYS A 332 -12.00 22.62 3.47
C LYS A 332 -11.82 21.89 2.13
N TRP A 333 -10.67 22.13 1.48
CA TRP A 333 -10.32 21.67 0.14
C TRP A 333 -9.02 20.86 0.22
N ILE A 334 -8.77 20.00 -0.77
CA ILE A 334 -7.47 19.35 -0.91
C ILE A 334 -6.42 20.45 -1.14
N ASP A 335 -5.45 20.53 -0.23
CA ASP A 335 -4.42 21.57 -0.30
C ASP A 335 -3.34 21.18 -1.32
N LEU A 336 -3.57 21.61 -2.56
CA LEU A 336 -2.67 21.42 -3.70
C LEU A 336 -1.58 22.51 -3.78
N ASN A 337 -1.38 23.31 -2.73
CA ASN A 337 -0.42 24.42 -2.75
C ASN A 337 1.01 23.99 -2.37
N SER A 338 1.23 22.74 -1.94
CA SER A 338 2.57 22.19 -1.73
C SER A 338 2.60 20.65 -1.88
N VAL A 339 3.75 20.13 -2.31
CA VAL A 339 4.00 18.68 -2.38
C VAL A 339 3.97 18.05 -0.98
N GLU A 340 4.42 18.78 0.03
CA GLU A 340 4.39 18.32 1.43
C GLU A 340 2.95 18.07 1.92
N ASN A 341 2.00 18.93 1.54
CA ASN A 341 0.59 18.75 1.89
C ASN A 341 -0.03 17.53 1.19
N LEU A 342 0.33 17.29 -0.07
CA LEU A 342 -0.08 16.08 -0.80
C LEU A 342 0.44 14.82 -0.10
N GLN A 343 1.72 14.81 0.26
CA GLN A 343 2.36 13.69 0.97
C GLN A 343 1.78 13.48 2.37
N ARG A 344 1.42 14.56 3.06
CA ARG A 344 0.85 14.51 4.41
C ARG A 344 -0.40 13.65 4.46
N TYR A 345 -1.34 13.83 3.52
CA TYR A 345 -2.59 13.06 3.49
C TYR A 345 -2.49 11.76 2.68
N HIS A 346 -1.41 11.56 1.93
CA HIS A 346 -1.04 10.29 1.30
C HIS A 346 -0.15 9.40 2.19
N ASN A 347 -0.22 9.59 3.51
CA ASN A 347 0.59 8.86 4.49
C ASN A 347 -0.13 7.59 4.99
N LEU A 348 0.45 6.41 4.73
CA LEU A 348 -0.10 5.11 5.14
C LEU A 348 -0.35 5.00 6.65
N GLU A 349 0.53 5.50 7.51
CA GLU A 349 0.33 5.45 8.97
C GLU A 349 -0.86 6.30 9.39
N GLY A 350 -1.14 7.39 8.67
CA GLY A 350 -2.39 8.16 8.81
C GLY A 350 -3.63 7.32 8.50
N TYR A 351 -3.59 6.55 7.41
CA TYR A 351 -4.66 5.62 7.03
C TYR A 351 -4.87 4.53 8.09
N LEU A 352 -3.80 3.90 8.58
CA LEU A 352 -3.88 2.85 9.60
C LEU A 352 -4.38 3.40 10.94
N HIS A 353 -3.93 4.60 11.33
CA HIS A 353 -4.45 5.29 12.51
C HIS A 353 -5.96 5.55 12.40
N LEU A 354 -6.42 6.04 11.24
CA LEU A 354 -7.85 6.25 11.00
C LEU A 354 -8.64 4.94 11.08
N VAL A 355 -8.22 3.89 10.34
CA VAL A 355 -8.85 2.55 10.41
C VAL A 355 -8.93 2.04 11.84
N ASN A 356 -7.92 2.31 12.67
CA ASN A 356 -7.92 1.88 14.06
C ASN A 356 -9.01 2.55 14.91
N GLY A 357 -9.40 3.80 14.61
CA GLY A 357 -10.32 4.54 15.47
C GLY A 357 -11.66 4.99 14.89
N ILE A 358 -11.90 4.91 13.57
CA ILE A 358 -13.21 5.27 13.00
C ILE A 358 -14.33 4.35 13.49
N PHE A 359 -15.58 4.81 13.50
CA PHE A 359 -16.74 3.93 13.75
C PHE A 359 -17.04 3.03 12.54
N GLY A 360 -17.03 3.61 11.33
CA GLY A 360 -17.27 2.97 10.05
C GLY A 360 -16.79 3.89 8.92
N GLY A 361 -17.00 3.49 7.66
CA GLY A 361 -16.65 4.34 6.51
C GLY A 361 -17.40 5.68 6.49
N ALA A 362 -16.97 6.64 5.65
CA ALA A 362 -17.46 8.03 5.65
C ALA A 362 -18.99 8.23 5.57
N LYS A 363 -19.76 7.29 5.00
CA LYS A 363 -21.24 7.33 4.98
C LYS A 363 -21.90 6.82 6.27
N GLY A 364 -21.13 6.20 7.17
CA GLY A 364 -21.58 5.40 8.30
C GLY A 364 -21.60 6.07 9.67
N ASP A 365 -21.29 7.38 9.72
CA ASP A 365 -21.63 8.37 10.75
C ASP A 365 -20.46 9.36 10.93
N LEU A 366 -20.59 10.53 10.32
CA LEU A 366 -19.66 11.65 10.53
C LEU A 366 -19.66 12.17 11.98
N GLU A 367 -20.70 11.85 12.76
CA GLU A 367 -20.89 12.35 14.13
C GLU A 367 -20.39 11.38 15.22
N LYS A 368 -20.00 10.14 14.87
CA LYS A 368 -19.51 9.18 15.87
C LYS A 368 -18.08 9.50 16.28
N PRO A 369 -17.75 9.36 17.58
CA PRO A 369 -16.43 9.69 18.08
C PRO A 369 -15.37 8.73 17.54
N PHE A 370 -14.20 9.27 17.23
CA PHE A 370 -12.99 8.48 16.97
C PHE A 370 -12.54 7.78 18.25
N LYS A 371 -12.48 6.45 18.21
CA LYS A 371 -12.11 5.60 19.35
C LYS A 371 -11.21 4.46 18.88
N PRO A 372 -9.88 4.58 19.05
CA PRO A 372 -8.94 3.48 18.79
C PRO A 372 -9.35 2.20 19.50
N VAL A 373 -9.35 1.07 18.79
CA VAL A 373 -9.71 -0.24 19.36
C VAL A 373 -8.53 -1.20 19.49
N VAL A 374 -7.43 -0.92 18.80
CA VAL A 374 -6.14 -1.60 18.95
C VAL A 374 -5.14 -0.60 19.52
N ILE A 375 -4.25 -1.07 20.39
CA ILE A 375 -3.13 -0.25 20.88
C ILE A 375 -2.14 -0.11 19.72
N ARG A 376 -1.96 1.12 19.22
CA ARG A 376 -0.93 1.50 18.24
C ARG A 376 -0.29 2.79 18.72
N ASP A 377 1.03 2.88 18.60
CA ASP A 377 1.75 4.12 18.90
C ASP A 377 1.36 5.21 17.90
N LEU A 378 1.40 6.47 18.32
CA LEU A 378 1.21 7.61 17.43
C LEU A 378 2.50 7.99 16.71
N ALA A 379 3.67 7.70 17.27
CA ALA A 379 4.96 8.10 16.69
C ALA A 379 5.15 7.68 15.22
N PRO A 380 4.71 6.48 14.76
CA PRO A 380 4.77 6.08 13.36
C PRO A 380 4.13 7.07 12.37
N ILE A 381 3.11 7.82 12.79
CA ILE A 381 2.40 8.80 11.93
C ILE A 381 3.38 9.82 11.33
N ASN A 382 4.44 10.20 12.07
CA ASN A 382 5.43 11.18 11.61
C ASN A 382 6.68 10.57 10.95
N LYS A 383 6.71 9.26 10.64
CA LYS A 383 7.90 8.63 10.01
C LYS A 383 8.37 9.34 8.75
N TYR A 384 7.42 9.75 7.90
CA TYR A 384 7.65 10.27 6.54
C TYR A 384 6.93 11.59 6.25
N SER A 385 6.25 12.18 7.22
CA SER A 385 5.59 13.47 7.06
C SER A 385 5.37 14.15 8.41
N ASP A 386 4.88 15.38 8.37
CA ASP A 386 4.42 16.14 9.53
C ASP A 386 2.89 16.07 9.63
N LEU A 387 2.35 14.91 10.02
CA LEU A 387 0.90 14.64 10.02
C LEU A 387 0.28 14.66 11.44
N LEU A 388 1.06 14.37 12.49
CA LEU A 388 0.59 14.51 13.87
C LEU A 388 0.23 15.95 14.19
N ALA A 389 -0.88 16.15 14.92
CA ALA A 389 -1.21 17.45 15.48
C ALA A 389 -0.14 17.91 16.48
N ASP A 390 0.19 19.20 16.48
CA ASP A 390 1.27 19.79 17.29
C ASP A 390 1.16 19.47 18.79
N THR A 391 -0.07 19.32 19.30
CA THR A 391 -0.33 18.92 20.70
C THR A 391 0.20 17.54 21.04
N TYR A 392 0.29 16.65 20.06
CA TYR A 392 0.80 15.29 20.19
C TYR A 392 2.24 15.14 19.65
N ALA A 393 2.66 16.03 18.74
CA ALA A 393 3.98 15.99 18.11
C ALA A 393 5.13 16.53 18.99
N LYS A 394 4.85 17.06 20.19
CA LYS A 394 5.87 17.72 21.06
C LYS A 394 7.17 16.92 21.25
N ASN A 395 7.11 15.59 21.24
CA ASN A 395 8.26 14.69 21.37
C ASN A 395 8.40 13.71 20.18
N VAL A 396 7.74 13.98 19.05
CA VAL A 396 7.78 13.15 17.85
C VAL A 396 8.15 14.03 16.65
N PRO A 397 9.44 14.16 16.34
CA PRO A 397 9.89 14.95 15.18
C PRO A 397 9.23 14.44 13.89
N GLU A 398 8.96 15.32 12.93
CA GLU A 398 8.60 14.93 11.58
C GLU A 398 9.75 14.26 10.84
N ASN A 399 9.44 13.40 9.86
CA ASN A 399 10.41 12.75 8.97
C ASN A 399 11.54 12.00 9.71
N TRP A 400 11.22 11.45 10.88
CA TRP A 400 12.21 10.91 11.82
C TRP A 400 12.74 9.53 11.42
N TRP A 401 12.02 8.78 10.58
CA TRP A 401 12.40 7.41 10.27
C TRP A 401 13.66 7.35 9.43
N ARG A 402 14.60 6.51 9.86
CA ARG A 402 15.75 6.06 9.09
C ARG A 402 15.94 4.58 9.40
N LEU A 403 15.90 3.73 8.38
CA LEU A 403 16.07 2.29 8.57
C LEU A 403 17.42 1.96 9.21
N GLN A 404 18.50 2.54 8.69
CA GLN A 404 19.85 2.32 9.17
C GLN A 404 20.35 3.52 9.96
N ARG A 405 20.93 3.25 11.12
CA ARG A 405 21.66 4.27 11.89
C ARG A 405 22.76 4.87 11.02
N HIS A 406 23.04 6.16 11.23
CA HIS A 406 24.05 6.92 10.46
C HIS A 406 23.89 6.79 8.94
N THR A 407 22.65 6.60 8.46
CA THR A 407 22.35 6.46 7.03
C THR A 407 23.07 5.27 6.38
N GLY A 408 23.34 4.22 7.15
CA GLY A 408 23.99 3.00 6.65
C GLY A 408 25.52 3.01 6.67
N LEU A 409 26.14 4.08 7.16
CA LEU A 409 27.59 4.09 7.37
C LEU A 409 27.97 3.31 8.63
N GLU A 410 29.00 2.48 8.50
CA GLU A 410 29.61 1.73 9.59
C GLU A 410 31.07 2.14 9.78
N ARG A 411 31.55 2.06 11.02
CA ARG A 411 32.94 2.37 11.33
C ARG A 411 33.77 1.11 11.25
N ASN A 412 34.74 1.09 10.32
CA ASN A 412 35.62 -0.05 10.11
C ASN A 412 36.69 -0.17 11.21
N LYS A 413 37.50 -1.24 11.16
CA LYS A 413 38.53 -1.55 12.18
C LYS A 413 39.61 -0.48 12.29
N ASP A 414 39.86 0.25 11.22
CA ASP A 414 40.84 1.32 11.15
C ASP A 414 40.25 2.68 11.58
N GLY A 415 38.95 2.70 11.94
CA GLY A 415 38.26 3.86 12.47
C GLY A 415 37.67 4.78 11.41
N PHE A 416 37.71 4.42 10.13
CA PHE A 416 37.08 5.16 9.03
C PHE A 416 35.61 4.76 8.87
N TRP A 417 34.81 5.69 8.32
CA TRP A 417 33.41 5.44 8.00
C TRP A 417 33.28 4.99 6.55
N GLU A 418 32.57 3.88 6.33
CA GLU A 418 32.31 3.33 5.01
C GLU A 418 30.93 2.70 4.94
N PHE A 419 30.40 2.52 3.73
CA PHE A 419 29.25 1.65 3.53
C PHE A 419 29.74 0.20 3.65
N PRO A 420 29.13 -0.62 4.53
CA PRO A 420 29.47 -2.04 4.62
C PRO A 420 29.15 -2.74 3.29
N GLU A 421 29.83 -3.84 3.00
CA GLU A 421 29.42 -4.72 1.90
C GLU A 421 28.00 -5.23 2.18
N VAL A 422 27.07 -5.01 1.24
CA VAL A 422 25.66 -5.33 1.45
C VAL A 422 25.49 -6.84 1.61
N HIS A 423 24.96 -7.26 2.76
CA HIS A 423 24.67 -8.66 3.09
C HIS A 423 23.33 -9.18 2.54
N GLY A 424 22.61 -8.35 1.78
CA GLY A 424 21.32 -8.71 1.20
C GLY A 424 21.47 -9.82 0.15
N ASP A 425 20.38 -10.58 -0.05
CA ASP A 425 20.14 -11.34 -1.27
C ASP A 425 19.97 -10.34 -2.44
N ILE A 426 21.04 -9.61 -2.78
CA ILE A 426 21.18 -8.94 -4.08
C ILE A 426 21.40 -10.11 -5.03
N THR A 427 20.30 -10.78 -5.36
CA THR A 427 20.30 -11.78 -6.40
C THR A 427 20.92 -11.11 -7.61
N LYS A 428 22.09 -11.60 -8.05
CA LYS A 428 22.43 -11.51 -9.47
C LYS A 428 21.14 -11.92 -10.20
N PRO A 429 20.68 -11.14 -11.20
CA PRO A 429 19.46 -11.47 -11.92
C PRO A 429 19.52 -12.95 -12.29
N ASN A 430 18.46 -13.67 -11.95
CA ASN A 430 18.37 -15.08 -12.28
C ASN A 430 18.53 -15.19 -13.80
N PRO A 431 19.59 -15.83 -14.33
CA PRO A 431 19.85 -15.88 -15.77
C PRO A 431 18.78 -16.67 -16.54
N ASP A 432 17.82 -17.28 -15.85
CA ASP A 432 16.75 -18.09 -16.44
C ASP A 432 15.46 -17.30 -16.76
N PHE A 433 15.52 -15.97 -16.89
CA PHE A 433 14.40 -15.13 -17.35
C PHE A 433 14.71 -14.44 -18.71
N ASP A 434 15.31 -15.18 -19.64
CA ASP A 434 15.29 -14.87 -21.08
C ASP A 434 14.14 -15.60 -21.79
#